data_AF-A0A950U3Y0-F1
#
_entry.id   AF-A0A950U3Y0-F1
#
_cell.length_a   1.000
_cell.length_b   1.000
_cell.length_c   1.000
_cell.angle_alpha   90.00
_cell.angle_beta   90.00
_cell.angle_gamma   90.00
#
_symmetry.space_group_name_H-M   'P 1'
#
loop_
_entity.id
_entity.type
_entity.pdbx_description
1 polymer ?
#
loop_
_entity_poly.entity_id
_entity_poly.type
_entity_poly.pdbx_seq_one_letter_code
_entity_poly.pdbx_strand_id
1 'polypeptide(L)' 'MATRYRCGACGNLTRFDVVATRRTREYHHFSVGGELNVEDGELLEERIEEVSCRWCGATDEAIEQVDVDATSATDGST' A
#
# COMPACT_ATOMS: atom_id res chain seq x y z
N MET A 1 1.93 -7.42 -3.45
CA MET A 1 2.90 -6.44 -4.00
C MET A 1 2.57 -5.05 -3.47
N ALA A 2 3.53 -4.12 -3.45
CA ALA A 2 3.26 -2.73 -3.12
C ALA A 2 2.76 -1.99 -4.38
N THR A 3 1.55 -1.44 -4.32
CA THR A 3 0.99 -0.57 -5.36
C THR A 3 1.82 0.69 -5.52
N ARG A 4 2.16 1.06 -6.76
CA ARG A 4 2.78 2.36 -7.07
C ARG A 4 1.72 3.34 -7.55
N TYR A 5 1.94 4.63 -7.29
CA TYR A 5 1.05 5.69 -7.72
C TYR A 5 1.81 6.71 -8.59
N ARG A 6 1.09 7.30 -9.54
CA ARG A 6 1.54 8.42 -10.36
C ARG A 6 0.53 9.54 -10.31
N CYS A 7 0.99 10.75 -10.02
CA CYS A 7 0.17 11.93 -10.13
C CYS A 7 0.19 12.45 -11.58
N GLY A 8 -0.93 12.33 -12.29
CA GLY A 8 -1.12 12.90 -13.63
C GLY A 8 -1.10 14.43 -13.66
N ALA A 9 -1.38 15.09 -12.54
CA ALA A 9 -1.40 16.55 -12.46
C ALA A 9 0.00 17.21 -12.42
N CYS A 10 0.96 16.60 -11.70
CA CYS A 10 2.30 17.20 -11.51
C CYS A 10 3.47 16.26 -11.82
N GLY A 11 3.20 15.00 -12.17
CA GLY A 11 4.22 14.00 -12.49
C GLY A 11 4.92 13.38 -11.28
N ASN A 12 4.49 13.67 -10.05
CA ASN A 12 5.06 13.03 -8.85
C ASN A 12 4.80 11.50 -8.87
N LEU A 13 5.82 10.75 -8.45
CA LEU A 13 5.85 9.27 -8.44
C LEU A 13 6.27 8.68 -7.09
N THR A 14 6.60 9.51 -6.10
CA THR A 14 7.35 9.04 -4.92
C THR A 14 6.74 9.43 -3.58
N ARG A 15 5.77 10.37 -3.54
CA ARG A 15 5.23 10.91 -2.29
C ARG A 15 3.72 11.05 -2.34
N PHE A 16 3.02 10.13 -1.70
CA PHE A 16 1.57 10.15 -1.59
C PHE A 16 1.17 9.89 -0.14
N ASP A 17 0.12 10.56 0.31
CA ASP A 17 -0.56 10.18 1.53
C ASP A 17 -1.66 9.18 1.13
N VAL A 18 -1.74 8.06 1.86
CA VAL A 18 -2.65 6.94 1.55
C VAL A 18 -3.49 6.65 2.78
N VAL A 19 -4.80 6.72 2.62
CA VAL A 19 -5.77 6.32 3.64
C VAL A 19 -6.29 4.93 3.28
N ALA A 20 -6.24 4.00 4.23
CA ALA A 20 -6.68 2.63 4.01
C ALA A 20 -7.34 2.03 5.24
N THR A 21 -8.40 1.26 5.01
CA THR A 21 -9.01 0.39 6.02
C THR A 21 -8.44 -1.02 5.89
N ARG A 22 -7.95 -1.57 7.00
CA ARG A 22 -7.43 -2.94 7.09
C ARG A 22 -8.26 -3.74 8.08
N ARG A 23 -8.62 -4.97 7.70
CA ARG A 23 -9.19 -5.96 8.62
C ARG A 23 -8.15 -7.06 8.83
N THR A 24 -7.73 -7.25 10.07
CA THR A 24 -6.73 -8.24 10.46
C THR A 24 -7.31 -9.19 11.51
N ARG A 25 -6.72 -10.38 11.61
CA ARG A 25 -6.87 -11.28 12.75
C ARG A 25 -5.49 -11.48 13.36
N GLU A 26 -5.37 -11.35 14.67
CA GLU A 26 -4.09 -11.42 15.37
C GLU A 26 -4.23 -12.35 16.58
N TYR A 27 -3.21 -13.19 16.80
CA TYR A 27 -3.08 -14.04 17.97
C TYR A 27 -2.27 -13.30 19.04
N HIS A 28 -2.97 -12.88 20.09
CA HIS A 28 -2.41 -12.08 21.17
C HIS A 28 -1.96 -12.98 22.32
N HIS A 29 -0.69 -12.87 22.69
CA HIS A 29 -0.14 -13.45 23.90
C HIS A 29 0.26 -12.34 24.85
N PHE A 30 -0.39 -12.29 26.02
CA PHE A 30 -0.01 -11.37 27.08
C PHE A 30 0.93 -12.06 28.06
N SER A 31 2.00 -11.36 28.46
CA SER A 31 2.80 -11.79 29.60
C SER A 31 1.97 -11.75 30.88
N VAL A 32 2.45 -12.40 31.95
CA VAL A 32 1.84 -12.28 33.28
C VAL A 32 1.86 -10.83 33.80
N GLY A 33 2.84 -10.02 33.36
CA GLY A 33 2.94 -8.60 33.68
C GLY A 33 1.98 -7.69 32.88
N GLY A 34 1.35 -8.23 31.83
CA GLY A 34 0.39 -7.52 30.99
C GLY A 34 0.98 -6.95 29.69
N GLU A 35 2.23 -7.27 29.36
CA GLU A 35 2.83 -6.87 28.08
C GLU A 35 2.24 -7.68 26.92
N LEU A 36 1.79 -7.01 25.85
CA LEU A 36 1.26 -7.66 24.65
C LEU A 36 2.37 -8.08 23.70
N ASN A 37 2.33 -9.33 23.28
CA ASN A 37 3.03 -9.86 22.11
C ASN A 37 2.00 -10.38 21.08
N VAL A 38 2.15 -10.02 19.82
CA VAL A 38 1.36 -10.60 18.73
C VAL A 38 2.22 -11.70 18.09
N GLU A 39 1.86 -12.96 18.31
CA GLU A 39 2.67 -14.12 17.88
C GLU A 39 2.36 -14.55 16.44
N ASP A 40 1.13 -14.31 15.97
CA ASP A 40 0.70 -14.58 14.61
C ASP A 40 -0.31 -13.51 14.16
N GLY A 41 -0.29 -13.18 12.86
CA GLY A 41 -1.14 -12.13 12.30
C GLY A 41 -1.49 -12.41 10.84
N GLU A 42 -2.77 -12.29 10.51
CA GLU A 42 -3.33 -12.50 9.18
C GLU A 42 -4.04 -11.23 8.71
N LEU A 43 -3.68 -10.72 7.54
CA LEU A 43 -4.44 -9.67 6.86
C LEU A 43 -5.61 -10.32 6.10
N LEU A 44 -6.83 -10.03 6.54
CA LEU A 44 -8.05 -10.60 5.95
C LEU A 44 -8.55 -9.76 4.77
N GLU A 45 -8.42 -8.45 4.86
CA GLU A 45 -8.89 -7.49 3.84
C GLU A 45 -8.12 -6.17 3.96
N GLU A 46 -7.79 -5.57 2.83
CA GLU A 46 -7.28 -4.20 2.75
C GLU A 46 -8.06 -3.44 1.67
N ARG A 47 -8.56 -2.25 2.01
CA ARG A 47 -9.22 -1.33 1.10
C ARG A 47 -8.51 0.02 1.17
N ILE A 48 -7.97 0.47 0.04
CA ILE A 48 -7.51 1.85 -0.10
C ILE A 48 -8.73 2.75 -0.26
N GLU A 49 -8.83 3.75 0.60
CA GLU A 49 -9.97 4.70 0.64
C GLU A 49 -9.64 5.98 -0.11
N GLU A 50 -8.42 6.49 0.06
CA GLU A 50 -7.98 7.73 -0.57
C GLU A 50 -6.48 7.69 -0.85
N VAL A 51 -6.08 8.32 -1.96
CA VAL A 51 -4.68 8.59 -2.27
C VAL A 51 -4.56 10.05 -2.69
N SER A 52 -3.67 10.78 -2.03
CA SER A 52 -3.41 12.19 -2.34
C SER A 52 -1.94 12.45 -2.64
N CYS A 53 -1.67 13.26 -3.66
CA CYS A 53 -0.32 13.67 -4.02
C CYS A 53 0.17 14.70 -3.00
N ARG A 54 1.13 14.33 -2.16
CA ARG A 54 1.66 15.21 -1.11
C ARG A 54 2.42 16.44 -1.65
N TRP A 55 2.74 16.45 -2.94
CA TRP A 55 3.40 17.59 -3.58
C TRP A 55 2.43 18.72 -3.96
N CYS A 56 1.36 18.37 -4.69
CA CYS A 56 0.44 19.36 -5.26
C CYS A 56 -0.98 19.30 -4.66
N GLY A 57 -1.27 18.33 -3.79
CA GLY A 57 -2.57 18.13 -3.17
C GLY A 57 -3.64 17.49 -4.08
N ALA A 58 -3.27 17.00 -5.26
CA ALA A 58 -4.23 16.37 -6.17
C ALA A 58 -4.70 15.01 -5.60
N THR A 59 -5.98 14.68 -5.81
CA THR A 59 -6.65 13.46 -5.36
C THR A 59 -7.33 12.75 -6.53
N ASP A 60 -7.93 11.59 -6.26
CA ASP A 60 -8.90 10.92 -7.13
C ASP A 60 -8.39 10.70 -8.56
N GLU A 61 -9.08 11.25 -9.57
CA GLU A 61 -8.81 11.02 -10.99
C GLU A 61 -7.40 11.46 -11.43
N ALA A 62 -6.75 12.33 -10.67
CA ALA A 62 -5.38 12.76 -10.94
C ALA A 62 -4.33 11.72 -10.50
N ILE A 63 -4.72 10.63 -9.85
CA ILE A 63 -3.81 9.61 -9.31
C ILE A 63 -4.02 8.28 -10.03
N GLU A 64 -3.01 7.85 -10.77
CA GLU A 64 -3.00 6.58 -11.49
C GLU A 64 -2.29 5.51 -10.66
N GLN A 65 -2.90 4.33 -10.52
CA GLN A 65 -2.21 3.15 -10.01
C GLN A 65 -1.33 2.56 -11.11
N VAL A 66 -0.07 2.30 -10.78
CA VAL A 66 0.90 1.71 -11.69
C VAL A 66 1.19 0.29 -11.21
N ASP A 67 0.73 -0.69 -12.00
CA ASP A 67 1.03 -2.09 -11.77
C ASP A 67 2.54 -2.34 -11.91
N VAL A 68 3.13 -2.95 -10.89
CA VAL A 68 4.56 -3.32 -10.88
C VAL A 68 4.83 -4.65 -11.58
N ASP A 69 3.80 -5.35 -12.06
CA ASP A 69 3.92 -6.70 -12.62
C ASP A 69 4.15 -6.75 -14.16
N ALA A 70 4.17 -5.62 -14.87
CA ALA A 70 4.23 -5.61 -16.34
C ALA A 70 5.66 -5.53 -16.96
N THR A 71 6.73 -5.43 -16.18
CA THR A 71 8.12 -5.36 -16.70
C THR A 71 8.99 -6.44 -16.08
N SER A 72 8.70 -7.70 -16.39
CA SER A 72 9.59 -8.85 -16.14
C SER A 72 9.33 -9.95 -17.17
N ALA A 73 9.21 -9.63 -18.45
CA ALA A 73 9.02 -10.64 -19.50
C ALA A 73 9.52 -10.18 -20.88
N THR A 74 10.74 -9.65 -20.99
CA THR A 74 11.48 -9.72 -22.26
C THR A 74 12.98 -9.64 -21.99
N ASP A 75 13.62 -10.80 -21.79
CA ASP A 75 15.03 -10.95 -22.14
C ASP A 75 15.36 -12.42 -22.40
N GLY A 76 15.84 -12.69 -23.62
CA GLY A 76 16.75 -13.80 -23.91
C GLY A 76 16.16 -15.12 -24.42
N SER A 77 15.81 -15.19 -25.72
CA SER A 77 15.99 -16.45 -26.47
C SER A 77 16.66 -16.13 -27.80
N THR A 78 17.95 -16.46 -27.88
CA THR A 78 18.71 -16.71 -29.11
C THR A 78 19.50 -17.98 -28.89
#